data_AF-A0A8C5R4X0-F1
#
_entry.id   AF-A0A8C5R4X0-F1
#
_cell.length_a   1.000
_cell.length_b   1.000
_cell.length_c   1.000
_cell.angle_alpha   90.00
_cell.angle_beta   90.00
_cell.angle_gamma   90.00
#
_symmetry.space_group_name_H-M   'P 1'
#
loop_
_entity.id
_entity.type
_entity.pdbx_description
1 polymer ?
#
loop_
_entity_poly.entity_id
_entity_poly.type
_entity_poly.pdbx_seq_one_letter_code
_entity_poly.pdbx_strand_id
1 'polypeptide(L)'
;LFLLLHRFDGTLYDYFNGYEDLQKKCIRFVGDPTQRIQEDYLRILRYLRFYARIAEEPGRHSKATLDAIKANAPGLGGISGERIWVELKKMVEGKHVTHLMEIMYELGVAPYVGLPEDGNLTEFARVCSLSQHLSPKPLTLLAALFTKPEAVSHLDLRLKISKEERNLALFLVKQRTELVADSKSAEPLKPYQDYVSDVSAAVRSVTSPCSFNESTGVGGGRERYSMVGGGNLGPPDVLEVHFP
;
A
#
# COMPACT_ATOMS: atom_id res chain seq x y z
N LEU A 1 4.23 14.27 0.34
CA LEU A 1 5.04 14.67 -0.82
C LEU A 1 4.26 15.68 -1.64
N PHE A 2 4.80 16.88 -1.87
CA PHE A 2 4.20 17.91 -2.72
C PHE A 2 5.29 18.44 -3.65
N LEU A 3 5.36 17.86 -4.85
CA LEU A 3 6.33 18.19 -5.90
C LEU A 3 5.54 18.59 -7.14
N LEU A 4 5.82 19.77 -7.68
CA LEU A 4 5.16 20.27 -8.88
C LEU A 4 6.16 20.21 -10.03
N LEU A 5 5.86 19.39 -11.04
CA LEU A 5 6.66 19.28 -12.25
C LEU A 5 6.06 20.16 -13.33
N HIS A 6 6.84 21.12 -13.83
CA HIS A 6 6.43 21.92 -14.96
C HIS A 6 6.55 21.11 -16.27
N ARG A 7 5.44 21.02 -17.00
CA ARG A 7 5.23 20.05 -18.10
C ARG A 7 6.16 20.27 -19.29
N PHE A 8 6.62 21.49 -19.51
CA PHE A 8 7.31 21.86 -20.75
C PHE A 8 8.84 21.85 -20.65
N ASP A 9 9.40 22.07 -19.46
CA ASP A 9 10.85 22.13 -19.24
C ASP A 9 11.35 21.12 -18.21
N GLY A 10 10.43 20.38 -17.55
CA GLY A 10 10.79 19.43 -16.50
C GLY A 10 11.26 20.10 -15.20
N THR A 11 11.04 21.41 -15.03
CA THR A 11 11.41 22.11 -13.81
C THR A 11 10.61 21.59 -12.63
N LEU A 12 11.32 21.11 -11.61
CA LEU A 12 10.75 20.61 -10.36
C LEU A 12 10.68 21.76 -9.35
N TYR A 13 9.46 22.15 -8.99
CA TYR A 13 9.20 23.08 -7.90
C TYR A 13 8.94 22.30 -6.61
N ASP A 14 9.82 22.51 -5.63
CA ASP A 14 9.73 21.92 -4.29
C ASP A 14 9.59 23.04 -3.26
N TYR A 15 8.41 23.13 -2.65
CA TYR A 15 8.08 24.14 -1.65
C TYR A 15 8.25 23.64 -0.21
N PHE A 16 8.49 22.34 -0.03
CA PHE A 16 8.40 21.68 1.28
C PHE A 16 9.50 20.63 1.50
N ASN A 17 10.62 20.75 0.81
CA ASN A 17 11.75 19.80 0.84
C ASN A 17 11.33 18.36 0.51
N GLY A 18 10.32 18.18 -0.34
CA GLY A 18 9.85 16.87 -0.80
C GLY A 18 10.92 16.06 -1.54
N TYR A 19 11.87 16.73 -2.22
CA TYR A 19 12.98 16.05 -2.89
C TYR A 19 13.97 15.44 -1.88
N GLU A 20 14.33 16.19 -0.84
CA GLU A 20 15.18 15.66 0.23
C GLU A 20 14.49 14.53 0.99
N ASP A 21 13.21 14.68 1.31
CA ASP A 21 12.43 13.63 1.98
C ASP A 21 12.35 12.37 1.11
N LEU A 22 12.23 12.51 -0.21
CA LEU A 22 12.27 11.40 -1.15
C LEU A 22 13.65 10.72 -1.18
N GLN A 23 14.73 11.50 -1.18
CA GLN A 23 16.09 10.96 -1.08
C GLN A 23 16.33 10.22 0.24
N LYS A 24 15.82 10.77 1.35
CA LYS A 24 15.90 10.18 2.70
C LYS A 24 14.89 9.03 2.90
N LYS A 25 14.01 8.79 1.93
CA LYS A 25 12.92 7.80 1.97
C LYS A 25 12.02 7.97 3.19
N CYS A 26 11.86 9.21 3.60
CA CYS A 26 11.03 9.62 4.72
C CYS A 26 9.68 10.11 4.21
N ILE A 27 8.61 9.68 4.87
CA ILE A 27 7.27 10.18 4.57
C ILE A 27 6.82 11.10 5.67
N ARG A 28 6.46 12.32 5.27
CA ARG A 28 5.99 13.36 6.16
C ARG A 28 4.76 14.04 5.56
N PHE A 29 3.90 14.49 6.46
CA PHE A 29 2.82 15.40 6.12
C PHE A 29 3.38 16.80 5.88
N VAL A 30 2.77 17.53 4.95
CA VAL A 30 3.07 18.94 4.75
C VAL A 30 2.26 19.73 5.79
N GLY A 31 2.94 20.29 6.79
CA GLY A 31 2.32 20.94 7.94
C GLY A 31 1.97 19.96 9.07
N ASP A 32 0.98 20.31 9.89
CA ASP A 32 0.58 19.50 11.05
C ASP A 32 -0.16 18.21 10.62
N PRO A 33 0.31 17.02 11.02
CA PRO A 33 -0.30 15.75 10.60
C PRO A 33 -1.74 15.60 11.10
N THR A 34 -2.07 16.13 12.29
CA THR A 34 -3.43 16.05 12.85
C THR A 34 -4.41 16.83 12.00
N GLN A 35 -4.12 18.09 11.69
CA GLN A 35 -4.94 18.93 10.81
C GLN A 35 -5.12 18.27 9.45
N ARG A 36 -4.03 17.77 8.85
CA ARG A 36 -4.10 17.11 7.54
C ARG A 36 -4.96 15.85 7.58
N ILE A 37 -4.90 15.04 8.63
CA ILE A 37 -5.73 13.84 8.75
C ILE A 37 -7.21 14.22 8.95
N GLN A 38 -7.50 15.27 9.71
CA GLN A 38 -8.87 15.74 9.94
C GLN A 38 -9.53 16.33 8.68
N GLU A 39 -8.76 16.89 7.74
CA GLU A 39 -9.26 17.29 6.42
C GLU A 39 -9.76 16.09 5.59
N ASP A 40 -9.05 14.96 5.63
CA ASP A 40 -9.46 13.71 4.97
C ASP A 40 -8.83 12.52 5.70
N TYR A 41 -9.64 11.78 6.47
CA TYR A 41 -9.18 10.63 7.25
C TYR A 41 -8.58 9.52 6.39
N LEU A 42 -8.91 9.45 5.09
CA LEU A 42 -8.27 8.50 4.16
C LEU A 42 -6.76 8.72 4.05
N ARG A 43 -6.25 9.90 4.43
CA ARG A 43 -4.81 10.18 4.48
C ARG A 43 -4.03 9.27 5.43
N ILE A 44 -4.70 8.66 6.42
CA ILE A 44 -4.09 7.60 7.25
C ILE A 44 -3.65 6.43 6.36
N LEU A 45 -4.54 5.92 5.51
CA LEU A 45 -4.23 4.80 4.63
C LEU A 45 -3.29 5.21 3.50
N ARG A 46 -3.42 6.44 2.99
CA ARG A 46 -2.48 6.95 1.99
C ARG A 46 -1.05 7.00 2.55
N TYR A 47 -0.88 7.42 3.81
CA TYR A 47 0.44 7.39 4.47
C TYR A 47 1.01 5.98 4.51
N LEU A 48 0.24 4.99 4.99
CA LEU A 48 0.68 3.59 5.06
C LEU A 48 1.02 3.03 3.67
N ARG A 49 0.18 3.29 2.67
CA ARG A 49 0.43 2.89 1.27
C ARG A 49 1.70 3.50 0.70
N PHE A 50 1.91 4.81 0.88
CA PHE A 50 3.13 5.45 0.40
C PHE A 50 4.35 4.91 1.13
N TYR A 51 4.23 4.58 2.41
CA TYR A 51 5.29 3.94 3.19
C TYR A 51 5.67 2.60 2.60
N ALA A 52 4.68 1.78 2.25
CA ALA A 52 4.87 0.50 1.58
C ALA A 52 5.63 0.64 0.25
N ARG A 53 5.52 1.80 -0.42
CA ARG A 53 6.14 2.04 -1.72
C ARG A 53 7.55 2.61 -1.64
N ILE A 54 7.79 3.56 -0.72
CA ILE A 54 9.01 4.38 -0.72
C ILE A 54 10.04 3.90 0.30
N ALA A 55 9.60 3.37 1.45
CA ALA A 55 10.52 2.98 2.51
C ALA A 55 11.44 1.85 2.04
N GLU A 56 12.73 1.95 2.38
CA GLU A 56 13.73 0.89 2.18
C GLU A 56 13.83 -0.02 3.41
N GLU A 57 13.71 0.56 4.59
CA GLU A 57 13.78 -0.13 5.87
C GLU A 57 12.46 0.09 6.62
N PRO A 58 11.91 -0.97 7.24
CA PRO A 58 10.76 -0.83 8.12
C PRO A 58 11.11 -0.03 9.38
N GLY A 59 10.09 0.48 10.08
CA GLY A 59 10.23 1.11 11.40
C GLY A 59 10.63 2.59 11.40
N ARG A 60 11.01 3.18 10.26
CA ARG A 60 11.32 4.62 10.15
C ARG A 60 10.07 5.51 10.08
N HIS A 61 9.30 5.59 11.15
CA HIS A 61 8.13 6.46 11.25
C HIS A 61 8.38 7.67 12.16
N SER A 62 7.78 8.81 11.82
CA SER A 62 7.74 9.94 12.75
C SER A 62 6.76 9.66 13.88
N LYS A 63 7.21 9.77 15.12
CA LYS A 63 6.36 9.59 16.32
C LYS A 63 5.12 10.49 16.27
N ALA A 64 5.30 11.76 15.92
CA ALA A 64 4.19 12.71 15.79
C ALA A 64 3.15 12.28 14.74
N THR A 65 3.59 11.60 13.67
CA THR A 65 2.68 11.07 12.66
C THR A 65 1.92 9.85 13.17
N LEU A 66 2.59 8.92 13.87
CA LEU A 66 1.94 7.75 14.47
C LEU A 66 0.92 8.17 15.53
N ASP A 67 1.27 9.13 16.39
CA ASP A 67 0.39 9.66 17.43
C ASP A 67 -0.85 10.32 16.79
N ALA A 68 -0.67 11.12 15.73
CA ALA A 68 -1.78 11.72 14.99
C ALA A 68 -2.68 10.68 14.32
N ILE A 69 -2.10 9.61 13.73
CA ILE A 69 -2.88 8.51 13.15
C ILE A 69 -3.69 7.81 14.24
N LYS A 70 -3.07 7.43 15.35
CA LYS A 70 -3.73 6.73 16.45
C LYS A 70 -4.90 7.54 17.01
N ALA A 71 -4.71 8.85 17.23
CA ALA A 71 -5.74 9.73 17.75
C ALA A 71 -6.93 9.93 16.78
N ASN A 72 -6.70 9.82 15.47
CA ASN A 72 -7.71 10.09 14.44
C ASN A 72 -8.21 8.82 13.72
N ALA A 73 -7.75 7.63 14.11
CA ALA A 73 -8.19 6.35 13.55
C ALA A 73 -9.73 6.18 13.54
N PRO A 74 -10.49 6.59 14.58
CA PRO A 74 -11.95 6.51 14.55
C PRO A 74 -12.62 7.25 13.41
N GLY A 75 -12.00 8.32 12.90
CA GLY A 75 -12.52 9.11 11.77
C GLY A 75 -12.61 8.31 10.46
N LEU A 76 -11.84 7.22 10.33
CA LEU A 76 -11.97 6.29 9.20
C LEU A 76 -13.35 5.65 9.12
N GLY A 77 -14.08 5.55 10.24
CA GLY A 77 -15.47 5.09 10.25
C GLY A 77 -16.41 5.91 9.37
N GLY A 78 -16.10 7.20 9.13
CA GLY A 78 -16.84 8.08 8.24
C GLY A 78 -16.48 7.95 6.76
N ILE A 79 -15.45 7.18 6.41
CA ILE A 79 -14.98 7.03 5.03
C ILE A 79 -15.65 5.83 4.36
N SER A 80 -16.08 6.03 3.11
CA SER A 80 -16.69 4.98 2.28
C SER A 80 -15.79 3.75 2.19
N GLY A 81 -16.39 2.57 2.32
CA GLY A 81 -15.69 1.28 2.26
C GLY A 81 -14.89 1.08 0.97
N GLU A 82 -15.43 1.53 -0.17
CA GLU A 82 -14.81 1.40 -1.48
C GLU A 82 -13.47 2.16 -1.56
N ARG A 83 -13.42 3.39 -1.02
CA ARG A 83 -12.18 4.19 -0.95
C ARG A 83 -11.14 3.54 -0.03
N ILE A 84 -11.58 2.99 1.10
CA ILE A 84 -10.70 2.24 2.00
C ILE A 84 -10.13 1.02 1.29
N TRP A 85 -10.98 0.28 0.57
CA TRP A 85 -10.58 -0.94 -0.11
C TRP A 85 -9.51 -0.69 -1.17
N VAL A 86 -9.65 0.39 -1.94
CA VAL A 86 -8.64 0.79 -2.94
C VAL A 86 -7.28 1.07 -2.31
N GLU A 87 -7.24 1.78 -1.18
CA GLU A 87 -5.97 2.07 -0.50
C GLU A 87 -5.39 0.82 0.19
N LEU A 88 -6.25 0.00 0.80
CA LEU A 88 -5.84 -1.24 1.48
C LEU A 88 -5.21 -2.24 0.50
N LYS A 89 -5.80 -2.46 -0.68
CA LYS A 89 -5.22 -3.33 -1.70
C LYS A 89 -3.82 -2.88 -2.11
N LYS A 90 -3.67 -1.60 -2.43
CA LYS A 90 -2.39 -1.02 -2.85
C LYS A 90 -1.34 -1.07 -1.73
N MET A 91 -1.76 -0.98 -0.48
CA MET A 91 -0.86 -1.15 0.67
C MET A 91 -0.36 -2.58 0.77
N VAL A 92 -1.25 -3.57 0.60
CA VAL A 92 -0.93 -4.99 0.72
C VAL A 92 -0.01 -5.50 -0.40
N GLU A 93 -0.12 -4.92 -1.58
CA GLU A 93 0.79 -5.17 -2.72
C GLU A 93 2.17 -4.51 -2.57
N GLY A 94 2.35 -3.66 -1.55
CA GLY A 94 3.57 -2.91 -1.32
C GLY A 94 4.66 -3.70 -0.58
N LYS A 95 5.82 -3.06 -0.40
CA LYS A 95 6.91 -3.59 0.43
C LYS A 95 6.55 -3.48 1.91
N HIS A 96 7.22 -4.28 2.74
CA HIS A 96 7.09 -4.23 4.20
C HIS A 96 5.65 -4.39 4.70
N VAL A 97 4.80 -5.12 3.96
CA VAL A 97 3.38 -5.29 4.29
C VAL A 97 3.18 -5.91 5.68
N THR A 98 4.06 -6.82 6.10
CA THR A 98 4.01 -7.44 7.44
C THR A 98 4.18 -6.40 8.55
N HIS A 99 5.22 -5.56 8.45
CA HIS A 99 5.48 -4.44 9.36
C HIS A 99 4.32 -3.44 9.37
N LEU A 100 3.79 -3.09 8.18
CA LEU A 100 2.67 -2.15 8.10
C LEU A 100 1.38 -2.70 8.69
N MET A 101 1.15 -4.01 8.57
CA MET A 101 0.01 -4.66 9.20
C MET A 101 0.15 -4.62 10.73
N GLU A 102 1.33 -4.92 11.27
CA GLU A 102 1.60 -4.81 12.71
C GLU A 102 1.32 -3.38 13.21
N ILE A 103 1.87 -2.36 12.54
CA ILE A 103 1.63 -0.94 12.86
C ILE A 103 0.13 -0.60 12.78
N MET A 104 -0.60 -1.10 11.78
CA MET A 104 -2.03 -0.84 11.64
C MET A 104 -2.84 -1.36 12.85
N TYR A 105 -2.46 -2.52 13.38
CA TYR A 105 -3.07 -3.09 14.58
C TYR A 105 -2.66 -2.31 15.84
N GLU A 106 -1.39 -1.96 16.00
CA GLU A 106 -0.88 -1.17 17.14
C GLU A 106 -1.53 0.22 17.25
N LEU A 107 -1.82 0.85 16.11
CA LEU A 107 -2.48 2.15 16.03
C LEU A 107 -4.00 2.07 16.19
N GLY A 108 -4.58 0.87 16.28
CA GLY A 108 -6.02 0.66 16.39
C GLY A 108 -6.79 1.03 15.11
N VAL A 109 -6.14 0.97 13.94
CA VAL A 109 -6.74 1.31 12.65
C VAL A 109 -7.52 0.13 12.06
N ALA A 110 -7.08 -1.10 12.32
CA ALA A 110 -7.64 -2.34 11.77
C ALA A 110 -9.18 -2.44 11.84
N PRO A 111 -9.85 -2.14 12.97
CA PRO A 111 -11.31 -2.31 13.08
C PRO A 111 -12.07 -1.36 12.15
N TYR A 112 -11.56 -0.14 11.96
CA TYR A 112 -12.21 0.88 11.13
C TYR A 112 -12.10 0.60 9.63
N VAL A 113 -11.16 -0.27 9.24
CA VAL A 113 -10.97 -0.73 7.86
C VAL A 113 -11.55 -2.13 7.61
N GLY A 114 -12.33 -2.67 8.54
CA GLY A 114 -13.03 -3.96 8.36
C GLY A 114 -12.17 -5.20 8.59
N LEU A 115 -10.95 -5.02 9.12
CA LEU A 115 -10.12 -6.13 9.57
C LEU A 115 -10.54 -6.57 10.98
N PRO A 116 -10.36 -7.87 11.32
CA PRO A 116 -10.74 -8.38 12.63
C PRO A 116 -9.83 -7.80 13.71
N GLU A 117 -10.36 -7.53 14.90
CA GLU A 117 -9.58 -7.07 16.05
C GLU A 117 -8.53 -8.11 16.48
N ASP A 118 -8.86 -9.40 16.35
CA ASP A 118 -8.04 -10.56 16.69
C ASP A 118 -7.32 -11.17 15.47
N GLY A 119 -6.89 -10.32 14.54
CA GLY A 119 -6.20 -10.76 13.32
C GLY A 119 -4.94 -11.58 13.59
N ASN A 120 -4.79 -12.71 12.90
CA ASN A 120 -3.63 -13.58 13.04
C ASN A 120 -2.40 -13.05 12.28
N LEU A 121 -1.64 -12.15 12.93
CA LEU A 121 -0.44 -11.54 12.36
C LEU A 121 0.67 -12.55 12.07
N THR A 122 0.80 -13.61 12.88
CA THR A 122 1.79 -14.67 12.67
C THR A 122 1.53 -15.43 11.36
N GLU A 123 0.27 -15.81 11.14
CA GLU A 123 -0.16 -16.49 9.92
C GLU A 123 -0.05 -15.56 8.71
N PHE A 124 -0.42 -14.28 8.87
CA PHE A 124 -0.24 -13.27 7.83
C PHE A 124 1.22 -13.14 7.39
N ALA A 125 2.15 -13.03 8.34
CA ALA A 125 3.58 -12.97 8.04
C ALA A 125 4.08 -14.23 7.33
N ARG A 126 3.62 -15.41 7.77
CA ARG A 126 3.94 -16.71 7.13
C ARG A 126 3.43 -16.78 5.68
N VAL A 127 2.21 -16.36 5.43
CA VAL A 127 1.64 -16.36 4.06
C VAL A 127 2.35 -15.34 3.18
N CYS A 128 2.68 -14.16 3.71
CA CYS A 128 3.44 -13.15 2.98
C CYS A 128 4.83 -13.66 2.58
N SER A 129 5.55 -14.37 3.46
CA SER A 129 6.88 -14.92 3.13
C SER A 129 6.83 -16.03 2.10
N LEU A 130 5.81 -16.90 2.14
CA LEU A 130 5.65 -17.98 1.17
C LEU A 130 5.20 -17.51 -0.21
N SER A 131 4.51 -16.37 -0.28
CA SER A 131 3.91 -15.87 -1.52
C SER A 131 4.71 -14.77 -2.23
N GLN A 132 5.91 -14.44 -1.75
CA GLN A 132 6.77 -13.39 -2.31
C GLN A 132 7.02 -13.53 -3.82
N HIS A 133 7.01 -14.77 -4.33
CA HIS A 133 7.27 -15.07 -5.74
C HIS A 133 6.01 -15.37 -6.57
N LEU A 134 4.83 -15.38 -5.94
CA LEU A 134 3.60 -15.90 -6.55
C LEU A 134 2.58 -14.81 -6.93
N SER A 135 2.91 -13.53 -6.73
CA SER A 135 2.03 -12.39 -7.00
C SER A 135 0.57 -12.66 -6.59
N PRO A 136 0.33 -12.94 -5.29
CA PRO A 136 -0.99 -13.31 -4.80
C PRO A 136 -1.97 -12.14 -4.95
N LYS A 137 -3.25 -12.43 -5.20
CA LYS A 137 -4.30 -11.40 -5.10
C LYS A 137 -4.27 -10.78 -3.68
N PRO A 138 -4.55 -9.48 -3.51
CA PRO A 138 -4.46 -8.81 -2.20
C PRO A 138 -5.31 -9.48 -1.12
N LEU A 139 -6.49 -9.97 -1.50
CA LEU A 139 -7.38 -10.65 -0.57
C LEU A 139 -6.86 -12.03 -0.15
N THR A 140 -6.04 -12.70 -0.97
CA THR A 140 -5.37 -13.94 -0.57
C THR A 140 -4.46 -13.71 0.64
N LEU A 141 -3.73 -12.59 0.65
CA LEU A 141 -2.87 -12.20 1.77
C LEU A 141 -3.72 -11.83 2.99
N LEU A 142 -4.73 -10.98 2.81
CA LEU A 142 -5.62 -10.58 3.90
C LEU A 142 -6.41 -11.76 4.49
N ALA A 143 -6.69 -12.80 3.69
CA ALA A 143 -7.37 -14.00 4.16
C ALA A 143 -6.62 -14.70 5.31
N ALA A 144 -5.29 -14.54 5.36
CA ALA A 144 -4.46 -15.07 6.43
C ALA A 144 -4.81 -14.49 7.81
N LEU A 145 -5.33 -13.25 7.86
CA LEU A 145 -5.71 -12.58 9.12
C LEU A 145 -7.00 -13.15 9.73
N PHE A 146 -7.93 -13.66 8.91
CA PHE A 146 -9.23 -14.13 9.42
C PHE A 146 -9.11 -15.54 9.98
N THR A 147 -9.56 -15.76 11.20
CA THR A 147 -9.67 -17.10 11.80
C THR A 147 -11.01 -17.76 11.50
N LYS A 148 -12.06 -16.95 11.30
CA LYS A 148 -13.45 -17.39 11.21
C LYS A 148 -14.12 -16.85 9.93
N PRO A 149 -15.01 -17.62 9.27
CA PRO A 149 -15.72 -17.15 8.08
C PRO A 149 -16.57 -15.90 8.30
N GLU A 150 -17.09 -15.71 9.52
CA GLU A 150 -17.92 -14.55 9.89
C GLU A 150 -17.16 -13.23 9.74
N ALA A 151 -15.85 -13.22 10.00
CA ALA A 151 -15.02 -12.03 9.84
C ALA A 151 -14.92 -11.57 8.38
N VAL A 152 -15.02 -12.49 7.41
CA VAL A 152 -15.08 -12.15 5.99
C VAL A 152 -16.39 -11.44 5.65
N SER A 153 -17.51 -11.84 6.27
CA SER A 153 -18.79 -11.16 6.11
C SER A 153 -18.74 -9.74 6.67
N HIS A 154 -18.07 -9.52 7.81
CA HIS A 154 -17.86 -8.18 8.36
C HIS A 154 -17.00 -7.30 7.44
N LEU A 155 -15.94 -7.86 6.86
CA LEU A 155 -15.11 -7.17 5.86
C LEU A 155 -15.97 -6.73 4.66
N ASP A 156 -16.78 -7.64 4.10
CA ASP A 156 -17.66 -7.37 2.96
C ASP A 156 -18.66 -6.24 3.27
N LEU A 157 -19.31 -6.30 4.44
CA LEU A 157 -20.23 -5.24 4.86
C LEU A 157 -19.53 -3.87 5.00
N ARG A 158 -18.28 -3.85 5.48
CA ARG A 158 -17.54 -2.61 5.72
C ARG A 158 -16.93 -2.01 4.47
N LEU A 159 -16.40 -2.84 3.57
CA LEU A 159 -15.59 -2.44 2.42
C LEU A 159 -16.32 -2.56 1.08
N LYS A 160 -17.44 -3.30 1.05
CA LYS A 160 -18.22 -3.62 -0.17
C LYS A 160 -17.33 -4.21 -1.26
N ILE A 161 -16.65 -5.29 -0.91
CA ILE A 161 -15.77 -6.00 -1.84
C ILE A 161 -16.58 -6.69 -2.93
N SER A 162 -15.91 -7.08 -4.02
CA SER A 162 -16.59 -7.80 -5.10
C SER A 162 -17.03 -9.21 -4.65
N LYS A 163 -18.03 -9.77 -5.34
CA LYS A 163 -18.49 -11.15 -5.09
C LYS A 163 -17.37 -12.17 -5.26
N GLU A 164 -16.49 -11.95 -6.25
CA GLU A 164 -15.33 -12.81 -6.51
C GLU A 164 -14.37 -12.79 -5.32
N GLU A 165 -14.00 -11.59 -4.86
CA GLU A 165 -13.18 -11.36 -3.67
C GLU A 165 -13.80 -12.07 -2.46
N ARG A 166 -15.05 -11.77 -2.11
CA ARG A 166 -15.71 -12.42 -0.95
C ARG A 166 -15.68 -13.94 -1.03
N ASN A 167 -16.00 -14.51 -2.18
CA ASN A 167 -16.01 -15.96 -2.35
C ASN A 167 -14.61 -16.56 -2.21
N LEU A 168 -13.57 -15.87 -2.71
CA LEU A 168 -12.18 -16.26 -2.52
C LEU A 168 -11.79 -16.29 -1.03
N ALA A 169 -12.09 -15.23 -0.28
CA ALA A 169 -11.76 -15.19 1.15
C ALA A 169 -12.49 -16.28 1.94
N LEU A 170 -13.79 -16.48 1.68
CA LEU A 170 -14.58 -17.54 2.32
C LEU A 170 -14.02 -18.93 2.00
N PHE A 171 -13.63 -19.17 0.76
CA PHE A 171 -13.02 -20.43 0.34
C PHE A 171 -11.71 -20.67 1.10
N LEU A 172 -10.79 -19.70 1.09
CA LEU A 172 -9.49 -19.82 1.76
C LEU A 172 -9.64 -20.07 3.27
N VAL A 173 -10.50 -19.32 3.95
CA VAL A 173 -10.68 -19.45 5.41
C VAL A 173 -11.29 -20.80 5.78
N LYS A 174 -12.22 -21.34 4.99
CA LYS A 174 -12.83 -22.65 5.23
C LYS A 174 -11.88 -23.80 4.93
N GLN A 175 -11.21 -23.74 3.77
CA GLN A 175 -10.51 -24.89 3.20
C GLN A 175 -9.04 -24.99 3.61
N ARG A 176 -8.39 -23.90 4.04
CA ARG A 176 -6.96 -23.93 4.42
C ARG A 176 -6.64 -24.92 5.54
N THR A 177 -7.60 -25.19 6.44
CA THR A 177 -7.43 -26.13 7.55
C THR A 177 -7.65 -27.58 7.12
N GLU A 178 -8.62 -27.82 6.23
CA GLU A 178 -8.96 -29.16 5.71
C GLU A 178 -7.89 -29.67 4.73
N LEU A 179 -7.37 -28.80 3.86
CA LEU A 179 -6.33 -29.15 2.88
C LEU A 179 -4.96 -29.45 3.51
N VAL A 180 -4.67 -28.96 4.71
CA VAL A 180 -3.44 -29.33 5.45
C VAL A 180 -3.51 -30.78 5.94
N ALA A 181 -4.71 -31.30 6.22
CA ALA A 181 -4.90 -32.68 6.66
C ALA A 181 -4.81 -33.71 5.51
N ASP A 182 -5.03 -33.30 4.26
CA ASP A 182 -5.17 -34.20 3.10
C ASP A 182 -3.92 -34.28 2.18
N SER A 183 -2.73 -33.90 2.70
CA SER A 183 -1.44 -33.93 1.97
C SER A 183 -0.96 -35.31 1.46
N LYS A 184 -1.84 -36.33 1.43
CA LYS A 184 -1.62 -37.66 0.86
C LYS A 184 -2.37 -37.95 -0.46
N SER A 185 -3.25 -37.07 -0.95
CA SER A 185 -4.00 -37.31 -2.19
C SER A 185 -3.36 -36.60 -3.41
N ALA A 186 -3.23 -37.32 -4.53
CA ALA A 186 -2.32 -37.03 -5.64
C ALA A 186 -2.92 -36.19 -6.79
N GLU A 187 -3.91 -35.33 -6.53
CA GLU A 187 -4.49 -34.44 -7.56
C GLU A 187 -4.44 -32.97 -7.11
N PRO A 188 -3.37 -32.23 -7.43
CA PRO A 188 -3.12 -30.94 -6.83
C PRO A 188 -3.85 -29.85 -7.61
N LEU A 189 -4.95 -29.34 -7.04
CA LEU A 189 -5.37 -27.92 -7.01
C LEU A 189 -5.32 -27.07 -8.32
N LYS A 190 -5.16 -27.65 -9.51
CA LYS A 190 -4.99 -26.93 -10.79
C LYS A 190 -6.13 -25.94 -11.10
N PRO A 191 -7.42 -26.23 -10.82
CA PRO A 191 -8.49 -25.25 -11.07
C PRO A 191 -8.41 -24.00 -10.18
N TYR A 192 -7.62 -24.02 -9.10
CA TYR A 192 -7.61 -22.99 -8.06
C TYR A 192 -6.37 -22.09 -8.10
N GLN A 193 -5.32 -22.47 -8.83
CA GLN A 193 -4.09 -21.67 -8.95
C GLN A 193 -4.37 -20.30 -9.60
N ASP A 194 -5.17 -20.28 -10.67
CA ASP A 194 -5.59 -19.04 -11.36
C ASP A 194 -6.50 -18.15 -10.50
N TYR A 195 -7.16 -18.72 -9.49
CA TYR A 195 -8.07 -18.00 -8.61
C TYR A 195 -7.33 -17.27 -7.48
N VAL A 196 -6.21 -17.83 -7.03
CA VAL A 196 -5.39 -17.37 -5.89
C VAL A 196 -4.24 -16.44 -6.31
N SER A 197 -3.71 -16.67 -7.52
CA SER A 197 -2.57 -15.93 -8.08
C SER A 197 -2.90 -15.36 -9.46
N ASP A 198 -2.46 -14.12 -9.73
CA ASP A 198 -2.52 -13.55 -11.08
C ASP A 198 -1.33 -14.07 -11.91
N VAL A 199 -1.45 -15.31 -12.41
CA VAL A 199 -0.42 -15.94 -13.25
C VAL A 199 -0.09 -15.09 -14.50
N SER A 200 -1.03 -14.26 -14.95
CA SER A 200 -0.82 -13.32 -16.07
C SER A 200 0.15 -12.16 -15.78
N ALA A 201 0.35 -11.78 -14.51
CA ALA A 201 1.27 -10.72 -14.11
C ALA A 201 2.72 -11.22 -14.01
N ALA A 202 2.91 -12.46 -13.52
CA ALA A 202 4.23 -13.10 -13.38
C ALA A 202 4.94 -13.35 -14.73
N VAL A 203 4.19 -13.57 -15.82
CA VAL A 203 4.77 -13.79 -17.17
C VAL A 203 5.30 -12.48 -17.79
N ARG A 204 4.80 -11.32 -17.37
CA ARG A 204 5.24 -10.01 -17.89
C ARG A 204 6.58 -9.54 -17.33
N SER A 205 7.01 -10.03 -16.16
CA SER A 205 8.30 -9.66 -15.57
C SER A 205 9.48 -10.46 -16.15
N VAL A 206 9.22 -11.57 -16.84
CA VAL A 206 10.25 -12.48 -17.38
C VAL A 206 10.64 -12.13 -18.83
N THR A 207 9.86 -11.32 -19.54
CA THR A 207 10.03 -11.09 -20.99
C THR A 207 10.61 -9.72 -21.37
N SER A 208 11.07 -8.90 -20.43
CA SER A 208 11.86 -7.70 -20.76
C SER A 208 13.31 -8.11 -21.04
N PRO A 209 13.82 -8.00 -22.29
CA PRO A 209 15.21 -8.33 -22.58
C PRO A 209 16.09 -7.24 -21.99
N CYS A 210 16.98 -7.64 -21.10
CA CYS A 210 18.21 -6.93 -20.80
C CYS A 210 18.89 -6.57 -22.14
N SER A 211 19.00 -5.27 -22.45
CA SER A 211 19.89 -4.78 -23.50
C SER A 211 20.80 -3.74 -22.88
N PHE A 212 21.91 -4.25 -22.38
CA PHE A 212 23.12 -3.51 -22.06
C PHE A 212 23.70 -2.98 -23.37
N ASN A 213 24.04 -1.70 -23.44
CA ASN A 213 25.07 -1.22 -24.36
C ASN A 213 25.78 -0.03 -23.73
N GLU A 214 26.97 -0.30 -23.20
CA GLU A 214 28.02 0.69 -22.99
C GLU A 214 28.47 1.24 -24.35
N SER A 215 28.48 2.55 -24.49
CA SER A 215 29.47 3.22 -25.33
C SER A 215 29.79 4.59 -24.76
N THR A 216 31.09 4.84 -24.71
CA THR A 216 31.82 5.98 -24.18
C THR A 216 31.51 7.28 -24.93
N GLY A 217 31.45 8.41 -24.20
CA GLY A 217 31.30 9.73 -24.82
C GLY A 217 31.37 10.87 -23.81
N VAL A 218 32.55 11.47 -23.70
CA VAL A 218 32.86 12.69 -22.93
C VAL A 218 31.94 13.85 -23.34
N GLY A 219 31.37 14.57 -22.37
CA GLY A 219 30.69 15.84 -22.63
C GLY A 219 30.07 16.46 -21.37
N GLY A 220 30.77 17.45 -20.78
CA GLY A 220 30.29 18.17 -19.60
C GLY A 220 29.06 19.03 -19.88
N GLY A 221 28.09 19.00 -18.96
CA GLY A 221 26.94 19.88 -18.95
C GLY A 221 26.54 20.19 -17.50
N ARG A 222 26.67 21.45 -17.09
CA ARG A 222 26.22 21.95 -15.78
C ARG A 222 24.70 21.85 -15.68
N GLU A 223 24.19 21.01 -14.78
CA GLU A 223 22.80 21.08 -14.33
C GLU A 223 22.60 22.34 -13.48
N ARG A 224 21.71 23.23 -13.94
CA ARG A 224 21.36 24.47 -13.25
C ARG A 224 20.24 24.21 -12.25
N TYR A 225 20.58 24.14 -10.98
CA TYR A 225 19.64 24.28 -9.87
C TYR A 225 19.40 25.76 -9.62
N SER A 226 18.17 26.26 -9.80
CA SER A 226 17.80 27.61 -9.35
C SER A 226 16.99 27.51 -8.06
N MET A 227 17.66 27.79 -6.93
CA MET A 227 17.01 28.10 -5.66
C MET A 227 16.39 29.49 -5.79
N VAL A 228 15.10 29.58 -6.12
CA VAL A 228 14.40 30.87 -6.10
C VAL A 228 13.83 31.07 -4.70
N GLY A 229 14.53 31.90 -3.92
CA GLY A 229 14.08 32.35 -2.61
C GLY A 229 12.87 33.28 -2.70
N GLY A 230 11.94 33.09 -1.75
CA GLY A 230 10.91 34.00 -1.27
C GLY A 230 10.44 35.11 -2.22
N GLY A 231 9.38 34.83 -2.97
CA GLY A 231 8.59 35.84 -3.69
C GLY A 231 7.11 35.46 -3.64
N ASN A 232 6.31 36.30 -2.99
CA ASN A 232 4.87 36.15 -2.78
C ASN A 232 4.15 36.12 -4.14
N LEU A 233 3.76 34.93 -4.61
CA LEU A 233 2.88 34.76 -5.77
C LEU A 233 1.62 34.05 -5.29
N GLY A 234 0.47 34.72 -5.45
CA GLY A 234 -0.85 34.22 -5.07
C GLY A 234 -1.18 32.88 -5.75
N PRO A 235 -2.15 32.12 -5.22
CA PRO A 235 -2.37 30.74 -5.65
C PRO A 235 -2.89 30.72 -7.10
N PRO A 236 -2.24 29.99 -8.03
CA PRO A 236 -2.86 29.67 -9.31
C PRO A 236 -3.74 28.43 -9.17
N ASP A 237 -4.78 28.38 -10.01
CA ASP A 237 -5.88 27.43 -9.98
C ASP A 237 -5.45 25.95 -9.85
N VAL A 238 -6.11 25.26 -8.91
CA VAL A 238 -5.86 23.88 -8.53
C VAL A 238 -6.43 22.94 -9.59
N LEU A 239 -5.55 22.29 -10.38
CA LEU A 239 -5.89 21.12 -11.18
C LEU A 239 -5.23 19.89 -10.54
N GLU A 240 -6.02 19.08 -9.84
CA GLU A 240 -5.60 17.78 -9.31
C GLU A 240 -5.28 16.82 -10.45
N VAL A 241 -4.01 16.41 -10.56
CA VAL A 241 -3.58 15.41 -11.53
C VAL A 241 -3.51 14.04 -10.85
N HIS A 242 -4.40 13.14 -11.25
CA HIS A 242 -4.29 11.71 -10.96
C HIS A 242 -3.11 11.12 -11.76
N PHE A 243 -2.12 10.56 -11.07
CA PHE A 243 -1.10 9.74 -11.71
C PHE A 243 -1.64 8.31 -11.97
N PRO A 244 -1.24 7.68 -13.09
CA PRO A 244 -1.73 6.38 -13.54
C PRO A 244 -1.43 5.24 -12.57
#